data_AF-A0A9W6CFK7-F1
#
_entry.id   AF-A0A9W6CFK7-F1
#
_cell.length_a   1.000
_cell.length_b   1.000
_cell.length_c   1.000
_cell.angle_alpha   90.00
_cell.angle_beta   90.00
_cell.angle_gamma   90.00
#
_symmetry.space_group_name_H-M   'P 1'
#
loop_
_entity.id
_entity.type
_entity.pdbx_description
1 polymer ?
#
loop_
_entity_poly.entity_id
_entity_poly.type
_entity_poly.pdbx_seq_one_letter_code
_entity_poly.pdbx_strand_id
1 'polypeptide(L)'
;MFGNEGFPVTHCGAGVTSLSIHPDGNVYPCVKRYNETDLITNIFEMEAVNDIINHRKELIEKDLVDNKKHCQKCDLKYFCGGGCRAEATNDLPCKYNCSYYEFALEYYGEKIHNQS
;
A
#
# COMPACT_ATOMS: atom_id res chain seq x y z
N MET A 1 -0.87 -18.43 -14.03
CA MET A 1 -0.96 -17.03 -13.56
C MET A 1 -0.04 -16.76 -12.37
N PHE A 2 0.83 -17.69 -11.93
CA PHE A 2 1.85 -17.42 -10.92
C PHE A 2 3.10 -18.25 -11.26
N GLY A 3 4.17 -17.60 -11.71
CA GLY A 3 5.48 -18.20 -12.02
C GLY A 3 6.58 -17.57 -11.17
N ASN A 4 7.82 -18.06 -11.28
CA ASN A 4 9.02 -17.66 -10.50
C ASN A 4 9.48 -16.20 -10.69
N GLU A 5 8.61 -15.32 -11.15
CA GLU A 5 8.83 -13.89 -11.31
C GLU A 5 8.15 -13.22 -10.12
N GLY A 6 8.90 -12.47 -9.32
CA GLY A 6 8.38 -11.81 -8.11
C GLY A 6 7.07 -11.06 -8.38
N PHE A 7 6.15 -11.11 -7.42
CA PHE A 7 4.83 -10.50 -7.57
C PHE A 7 4.94 -8.96 -7.59
N PRO A 8 4.25 -8.27 -8.52
CA PRO A 8 4.24 -6.80 -8.53
C PRO A 8 3.57 -6.27 -7.25
N VAL A 9 4.23 -5.34 -6.57
CA VAL A 9 3.64 -4.64 -5.43
C VAL A 9 2.68 -3.59 -5.99
N THR A 10 1.39 -3.76 -5.79
CA THR A 10 0.35 -2.86 -6.32
C THR A 10 -0.29 -1.96 -5.27
N HIS A 11 0.02 -2.20 -3.99
CA HIS A 11 -0.52 -1.46 -2.84
C HIS A 11 0.38 -1.63 -1.61
N CYS A 12 0.35 -0.69 -0.67
CA CYS A 12 1.11 -0.81 0.59
C CYS A 12 0.51 -1.79 1.62
N GLY A 13 -0.67 -2.34 1.34
CA GLY A 13 -1.39 -3.27 2.20
C GLY A 13 -2.32 -2.66 3.26
N ALA A 14 -2.25 -1.36 3.54
CA ALA A 14 -3.13 -0.70 4.51
C ALA A 14 -4.62 -0.88 4.14
N GLY A 15 -5.44 -1.41 5.05
CA GLY A 15 -6.85 -1.69 4.83
C GLY A 15 -7.15 -2.85 3.85
N VAL A 16 -6.11 -3.49 3.29
CA VAL A 16 -6.26 -4.57 2.27
C VAL A 16 -5.70 -5.90 2.76
N THR A 17 -4.44 -5.91 3.18
CA THR A 17 -3.74 -7.08 3.73
C THR A 17 -3.26 -6.86 5.16
N SER A 18 -3.44 -5.64 5.68
CA SER A 18 -3.10 -5.24 7.04
C SER A 18 -4.19 -4.33 7.59
N LEU A 19 -4.39 -4.40 8.90
CA LEU A 19 -5.29 -3.56 9.69
C LEU A 19 -4.60 -3.23 11.01
N SER A 20 -5.03 -2.16 11.66
CA SER A 20 -4.66 -1.83 13.03
C SER A 20 -5.92 -1.81 13.88
N ILE A 21 -5.91 -2.52 15.00
CA ILE A 21 -7.00 -2.51 15.98
C ILE A 21 -6.44 -1.86 17.24
N HIS A 22 -7.06 -0.75 17.64
CA HIS A 22 -6.68 -0.02 18.84
C HIS A 22 -7.27 -0.69 20.10
N PRO A 23 -6.76 -0.38 21.30
CA PRO A 23 -7.25 -1.00 22.56
C PRO A 23 -8.73 -0.76 22.86
N ASP A 24 -9.33 0.29 22.30
CA ASP A 24 -10.76 0.61 22.38
C ASP A 24 -11.63 -0.16 21.37
N GLY A 25 -11.01 -1.03 20.56
CA GLY A 25 -11.65 -1.82 19.53
C GLY A 25 -11.75 -1.13 18.16
N ASN A 26 -11.36 0.14 18.05
CA ASN A 26 -11.43 0.85 16.76
C ASN A 26 -10.47 0.25 15.74
N VAL A 27 -10.98 0.02 14.53
CA VAL A 27 -10.26 -0.62 13.42
C VAL A 27 -9.90 0.42 12.37
N TYR A 28 -8.63 0.42 11.98
CA TYR A 28 -8.03 1.37 11.07
C TYR A 28 -7.24 0.67 9.95
N PRO A 29 -6.99 1.34 8.80
CA PRO A 29 -6.26 0.74 7.67
C PRO A 29 -4.83 0.35 8.02
N CYS A 30 -4.13 1.14 8.85
CA CYS A 30 -2.80 0.80 9.34
C CYS A 30 -2.45 1.62 10.59
N VAL A 31 -1.33 1.29 11.23
CA VAL A 31 -0.87 1.94 12.47
C VAL A 31 -0.57 3.44 12.33
N LYS A 32 -0.43 3.96 11.10
CA LYS A 32 -0.17 5.38 10.83
C LYS A 32 -1.40 6.17 10.41
N ARG A 33 -2.56 5.53 10.24
CA ARG A 33 -3.81 6.13 9.74
C ARG A 33 -4.92 5.92 10.77
N TYR A 34 -4.94 6.76 11.80
CA TYR A 34 -5.86 6.63 12.93
C TYR A 34 -6.75 7.86 13.15
N ASN A 35 -6.84 8.75 12.16
CA ASN A 35 -7.74 9.91 12.23
C ASN A 35 -9.21 9.45 12.14
N GLU A 36 -10.15 10.31 12.53
CA GLU A 36 -11.59 9.99 12.44
C GLU A 36 -12.02 9.59 11.02
N THR A 37 -11.44 10.22 9.99
CA THR A 37 -11.71 9.89 8.58
C THR A 37 -11.17 8.53 8.14
N ASP A 38 -10.32 7.91 8.96
CA ASP A 38 -9.73 6.59 8.72
C ASP A 38 -10.43 5.47 9.47
N LEU A 39 -11.37 5.77 10.37
CA LEU A 39 -12.07 4.74 11.11
C LEU A 39 -12.86 3.86 10.14
N ILE A 40 -12.57 2.57 10.15
CA ILE A 40 -13.29 1.58 9.33
C ILE A 40 -14.55 1.15 10.07
N THR A 41 -14.38 0.69 11.31
CA THR A 41 -15.45 0.18 12.19
C THR A 41 -14.88 0.02 13.61
N ASN A 42 -15.70 -0.41 14.56
CA ASN A 42 -15.22 -0.93 15.85
C ASN A 42 -15.42 -2.45 15.88
N ILE A 43 -14.42 -3.21 16.32
CA ILE A 43 -14.42 -4.68 16.27
C ILE A 43 -15.53 -5.34 17.09
N PHE A 44 -16.10 -4.60 18.04
CA PHE A 44 -17.22 -5.06 18.86
C PHE A 44 -18.60 -4.86 18.19
N GLU A 45 -18.65 -4.18 17.05
CA GLU A 45 -19.88 -4.03 16.26
C GLU A 45 -20.27 -5.32 15.55
N MET A 46 -21.57 -5.57 15.45
CA MET A 46 -22.10 -6.79 14.82
C MET A 46 -21.69 -6.92 13.35
N GLU A 47 -21.60 -5.80 12.64
CA GLU A 47 -21.26 -5.75 11.21
C GLU A 47 -19.76 -5.55 10.93
N ALA A 48 -18.90 -5.54 11.96
CA ALA A 48 -17.49 -5.16 11.83
C ALA A 48 -16.74 -5.93 10.72
N VAL A 49 -16.99 -7.25 10.61
CA VAL A 49 -16.35 -8.07 9.57
C VAL A 49 -16.82 -7.67 8.17
N ASN A 50 -18.12 -7.37 8.01
CA ASN A 50 -18.68 -6.93 6.74
C ASN A 50 -18.14 -5.55 6.36
N ASP A 51 -18.05 -4.62 7.32
CA ASP A 51 -17.48 -3.29 7.11
C ASP A 51 -16.01 -3.38 6.64
N ILE A 52 -15.21 -4.22 7.29
CA ILE A 52 -13.81 -4.46 6.90
C ILE A 52 -13.71 -5.04 5.49
N ILE A 53 -14.57 -6.01 5.14
CA ILE A 53 -14.59 -6.61 3.80
C ILE A 53 -14.98 -5.58 2.73
N ASN A 54 -15.98 -4.76 3.01
CA ASN A 54 -16.46 -3.73 2.09
C ASN A 54 -15.39 -2.64 1.90
N HIS A 55 -14.80 -2.15 2.99
CA HIS A 55 -13.69 -1.21 2.95
C HIS A 55 -12.51 -1.74 2.13
N ARG A 56 -12.14 -3.01 2.34
CA ARG A 56 -11.09 -3.68 1.54
C ARG A 56 -11.42 -3.69 0.05
N LYS A 57 -12.64 -4.02 -0.34
CA LYS A 57 -13.07 -4.03 -1.76
C LYS A 57 -12.94 -2.64 -2.37
N GLU A 58 -13.43 -1.61 -1.67
CA GLU A 58 -13.34 -0.23 -2.13
C GLU A 58 -11.89 0.23 -2.36
N LEU A 59 -10.97 -0.13 -1.46
CA LEU A 59 -9.55 0.18 -1.61
C LEU A 59 -8.92 -0.55 -2.79
N ILE A 60 -9.25 -1.83 -3.01
CA ILE A 60 -8.76 -2.60 -4.17
C ILE A 60 -9.28 -1.99 -5.47
N GLU A 61 -10.51 -1.47 -5.49
CA GLU A 61 -11.06 -0.83 -6.69
C GLU A 61 -10.44 0.54 -6.98
N LYS A 62 -10.08 1.31 -5.95
CA LYS A 62 -9.75 2.74 -6.10
C LYS A 62 -8.28 3.11 -5.87
N ASP A 63 -7.55 2.42 -4.99
CA ASP A 63 -6.25 2.90 -4.48
C ASP A 63 -5.02 2.10 -4.96
N LEU A 64 -5.19 1.16 -5.89
CA LEU A 64 -4.08 0.47 -6.54
C LEU A 64 -3.21 1.44 -7.35
N VAL A 65 -1.92 1.09 -7.54
CA VAL A 65 -0.97 1.92 -8.29
C VAL A 65 -1.44 2.31 -9.69
N ASP A 66 -2.18 1.44 -10.38
CA ASP A 66 -2.65 1.70 -11.74
C ASP A 66 -3.75 2.77 -11.81
N ASN A 67 -4.42 3.02 -10.68
CA ASN A 67 -5.42 4.07 -10.54
C ASN A 67 -4.82 5.43 -10.12
N LYS A 68 -3.53 5.48 -9.75
CA LYS A 68 -2.87 6.70 -9.30
C LYS A 68 -2.20 7.43 -10.47
N LYS A 69 -2.64 8.67 -10.74
CA LYS A 69 -2.17 9.50 -11.86
C LYS A 69 -0.65 9.63 -11.94
N HIS A 70 0.03 9.82 -10.80
CA HIS A 70 1.50 9.91 -10.76
C HIS A 70 2.19 8.57 -11.01
N CYS A 71 1.58 7.46 -10.58
CA CYS A 71 2.14 6.12 -10.78
C CYS A 71 2.00 5.64 -12.23
N GLN A 72 0.99 6.10 -12.98
CA GLN A 72 0.75 5.64 -14.36
C GLN A 72 1.93 5.86 -15.31
N LYS A 73 2.79 6.85 -15.02
CA LYS A 73 4.01 7.15 -15.80
C LYS A 73 5.31 6.83 -15.04
N CYS A 74 5.23 6.11 -13.93
CA CYS A 74 6.37 5.80 -13.07
C CYS A 74 6.88 4.37 -13.30
N ASP A 75 8.15 4.23 -13.65
CA ASP A 75 8.78 2.94 -13.92
C ASP A 75 8.95 2.08 -12.65
N LEU A 76 8.93 2.70 -11.46
CA LEU A 76 9.12 2.03 -10.17
C LEU A 76 7.81 1.58 -9.51
N LYS A 77 6.65 1.82 -10.15
CA LYS A 77 5.34 1.70 -9.49
C LYS A 77 5.09 0.32 -8.88
N TYR A 78 5.54 -0.75 -9.53
CA TYR A 78 5.39 -2.13 -9.06
C TYR A 78 6.48 -2.59 -8.10
N PHE A 79 7.54 -1.80 -7.94
CA PHE A 79 8.57 -2.03 -6.93
C PHE A 79 8.19 -1.36 -5.61
N CYS A 80 7.67 -0.12 -5.65
CA CYS A 80 7.30 0.63 -4.45
C CYS A 80 5.82 0.53 -4.05
N GLY A 81 4.95 0.00 -4.92
CA GLY A 81 3.52 -0.08 -4.66
C GLY A 81 2.80 1.28 -4.56
N GLY A 82 3.41 2.35 -5.09
CA GLY A 82 2.88 3.72 -4.96
C GLY A 82 3.08 4.31 -3.57
N GLY A 83 4.08 3.83 -2.83
CA GLY A 83 4.52 4.38 -1.55
C GLY A 83 3.52 4.29 -0.39
N CYS A 84 3.87 4.93 0.72
CA CYS A 84 3.05 4.92 1.92
C CYS A 84 1.90 5.94 1.82
N ARG A 85 0.65 5.48 2.01
CA ARG A 85 -0.54 6.35 1.98
C ARG A 85 -0.59 7.32 3.18
N ALA A 86 0.00 6.93 4.31
CA ALA A 86 0.06 7.76 5.50
C ALA A 86 1.05 8.92 5.39
N GLU A 87 2.08 8.78 4.54
CA GLU A 87 3.16 9.78 4.37
C GLU A 87 3.02 10.55 3.05
N ALA A 88 1.94 10.31 2.30
CA ALA A 88 1.70 10.97 1.03
C ALA A 88 1.33 12.44 1.27
N THR A 89 1.96 13.35 0.54
CA THR A 89 1.64 14.79 0.57
C THR A 89 1.37 15.25 -0.86
N ASN A 90 0.26 15.96 -1.09
CA ASN A 90 -0.17 16.42 -2.43
C ASN A 90 -0.18 15.30 -3.50
N ASP A 91 -0.71 14.12 -3.15
CA ASP A 91 -0.69 12.92 -4.01
C ASP A 91 0.69 12.47 -4.48
N LEU A 92 1.78 12.96 -3.87
CA LEU A 92 3.13 12.47 -4.15
C LEU A 92 3.49 11.40 -3.12
N PRO A 93 3.73 10.15 -3.56
CA PRO A 93 4.05 9.06 -2.67
C PRO A 93 5.51 9.21 -2.23
N CYS A 94 5.71 9.95 -1.15
CA CYS A 94 6.99 10.12 -0.48
C CYS A 94 8.13 10.58 -1.40
N LYS A 95 8.27 11.91 -1.54
CA LYS A 95 9.36 12.60 -2.27
C LYS A 95 10.77 12.03 -2.00
N TYR A 96 11.00 11.45 -0.82
CA TYR A 96 12.30 10.91 -0.40
C TYR A 96 12.49 9.41 -0.68
N ASN A 97 11.41 8.65 -0.90
CA ASN A 97 11.53 7.21 -1.11
C ASN A 97 11.81 6.85 -2.57
N CYS A 98 11.42 7.68 -3.54
CA CYS A 98 11.71 7.42 -4.96
C CYS A 98 13.22 7.25 -5.21
N SER A 99 14.06 8.15 -4.71
CA SER A 99 15.53 8.03 -4.85
C SER A 99 16.10 6.78 -4.19
N TYR A 100 15.53 6.34 -3.07
CA TYR A 100 15.91 5.08 -2.44
C TYR A 100 15.54 3.88 -3.31
N TYR A 101 14.34 3.87 -3.89
CA TYR A 101 13.90 2.79 -4.78
C TYR A 101 14.68 2.76 -6.10
N GLU A 102 15.06 3.91 -6.65
CA GLU A 102 15.97 4.01 -7.80
C GLU A 102 17.34 3.39 -7.48
N PHE A 103 17.96 3.85 -6.39
CA PHE A 103 19.23 3.30 -5.90
C PHE A 103 19.13 1.79 -5.65
N ALA A 104 18.07 1.33 -4.99
CA ALA A 104 17.87 -0.07 -4.69
C ALA A 104 17.72 -0.90 -5.98
N LEU A 105 16.97 -0.41 -6.97
CA LEU A 105 16.82 -1.09 -8.25
C LEU A 105 18.16 -1.19 -8.99
N GLU A 106 18.94 -0.10 -9.04
CA GLU A 106 20.27 -0.07 -9.65
C GLU A 106 21.21 -1.05 -8.93
N TYR A 107 21.36 -0.89 -7.61
CA TYR A 107 22.29 -1.68 -6.81
C TYR A 107 21.95 -3.18 -6.79
N TYR A 108 20.68 -3.53 -6.55
CA TYR A 108 20.28 -4.95 -6.51
C TYR A 108 20.15 -5.53 -7.91
N GLY A 109 19.71 -4.75 -8.91
CA GLY A 109 19.62 -5.18 -10.30
C GLY A 109 20.98 -5.61 -10.85
N GLU A 110 22.02 -4.79 -10.64
CA GLU A 110 23.40 -5.16 -11.00
C GLU A 110 23.84 -6.48 -10.34
N LYS A 111 23.47 -6.73 -9.09
CA LYS A 111 23.87 -7.94 -8.35
C LYS A 111 23.11 -9.19 -8.78
N ILE A 112 21.89 -9.05 -9.29
CA ILE A 112 21.10 -10.16 -9.83
C ILE A 112 21.64 -10.55 -11.21
N HIS A 113 21.93 -9.57 -12.07
CA HIS A 113 22.40 -9.83 -13.44
C HIS A 113 23.87 -10.27 -13.49
N ASN A 114 24.73 -9.80 -12.59
CA ASN A 114 26.15 -10.20 -12.52
C ASN A 114 26.40 -11.53 -11.79
N GLN A 115 25.36 -12.27 -11.42
CA GLN A 115 25.45 -13.65 -10.91
C GLN A 115 25.11 -14.71 -11.97
N SER A 116 24.98 -14.29 -13.25
CA SER A 116 24.73 -15.18 -14.40
C SER A 116 26.03 -15.58 -15.09
#